data_AF-A0A2A2RL27-F1
#
_entry.id   AF-A0A2A2RL27-F1
#
_cell.length_a   1.000
_cell.length_b   1.000
_cell.length_c   1.000
_cell.angle_alpha   90.00
_cell.angle_beta   90.00
_cell.angle_gamma   90.00
#
_symmetry.space_group_name_H-M   'P 1'
#
loop_
_entity.id
_entity.type
_entity.pdbx_description
1 polymer ?
#
loop_
_entity_poly.entity_id
_entity_poly.type
_entity_poly.pdbx_seq_one_letter_code
_entity_poly.pdbx_strand_id
1 'polypeptide(L)'
;MRKLLRDYRWLCVTVCLMCLVASAWWVISHGSQASEWVVKAGSFAVIVSITGAVMCWNWGGELQLQAKAPNEPWLWRADWARGEVVFSTWMDVLVAWGLVAVVGTVGYGLAFLTGAIGKDESGNITTHWSFWAVTAFEAGFLIMAAWRTRTWVRLGGRSVLRLGTLPGRAGGRLTGTVNFANRQHSSEGYTAILTCFRTVVKGERTEQHLEQALLPLEGFPNAPQNAGRGRLDLPLTFQIPPDSLPTSGGVVPNDDAGDDEWFVAWILTVKARDERDDFEITFEVPVFA
;
A
#
# COMPACT_ATOMS: atom_id res chain seq x y z
N MET A 1 -6.11 9.63 1.83
CA MET A 1 -5.13 8.62 1.34
C MET A 1 -5.39 8.14 -0.09
N ARG A 2 -6.63 7.82 -0.51
CA ARG A 2 -6.97 7.43 -1.90
C ARG A 2 -6.80 8.52 -2.98
N LYS A 3 -6.78 9.82 -2.62
CA LYS A 3 -6.55 10.96 -3.55
C LYS A 3 -5.04 11.29 -3.67
N LEU A 4 -4.30 11.28 -2.56
CA LEU A 4 -2.83 11.34 -2.58
C LEU A 4 -2.17 10.20 -3.39
N LEU A 5 -2.70 8.97 -3.30
CA LEU A 5 -2.29 7.86 -4.17
C LEU A 5 -2.77 8.00 -5.63
N ARG A 6 -3.79 8.84 -5.90
CA ARG A 6 -4.33 9.19 -7.23
C ARG A 6 -3.50 10.27 -7.93
N ASP A 7 -2.86 11.16 -7.17
CA ASP A 7 -2.02 12.23 -7.72
C ASP A 7 -0.57 11.74 -7.94
N TYR A 8 -0.05 10.88 -7.06
CA TYR A 8 1.20 10.13 -7.33
C TYR A 8 1.07 9.18 -8.54
N ARG A 9 -0.16 8.71 -8.84
CA ARG A 9 -0.54 7.89 -10.01
C ARG A 9 -0.27 8.58 -11.34
N TRP A 10 -0.54 9.89 -11.44
CA TRP A 10 -0.28 10.66 -12.67
C TRP A 10 1.17 11.11 -12.75
N LEU A 11 1.78 11.53 -11.65
CA LEU A 11 3.19 11.95 -11.65
C LEU A 11 4.14 10.82 -12.06
N CYS A 12 3.98 9.60 -11.53
CA CYS A 12 4.86 8.48 -11.92
C CYS A 12 4.65 8.05 -13.37
N VAL A 13 3.39 7.94 -13.84
CA VAL A 13 3.10 7.54 -15.23
C VAL A 13 3.56 8.61 -16.21
N THR A 14 3.30 9.89 -15.92
CA THR A 14 3.66 11.00 -16.82
C THR A 14 5.17 11.18 -16.89
N VAL A 15 5.90 11.05 -15.78
CA VAL A 15 7.36 11.09 -15.78
C VAL A 15 7.94 9.90 -16.56
N CYS A 16 7.41 8.69 -16.38
CA CYS A 16 7.86 7.52 -17.16
C CYS A 16 7.57 7.68 -18.67
N LEU A 17 6.37 8.15 -19.03
CA LEU A 17 5.96 8.34 -20.42
C LEU A 17 6.76 9.48 -21.08
N MET A 18 7.03 10.58 -20.36
CA MET A 18 7.87 11.67 -20.86
C MET A 18 9.30 11.21 -21.07
N CYS A 19 9.88 10.44 -20.16
CA CYS A 19 11.22 9.87 -20.34
C CYS A 19 11.27 8.91 -21.54
N LEU A 20 10.23 8.07 -21.73
CA LEU A 20 10.10 7.17 -22.88
C LEU A 20 9.94 7.89 -24.21
N VAL A 21 9.07 8.90 -24.27
CA VAL A 21 8.83 9.68 -25.50
C VAL A 21 10.04 10.54 -25.85
N ALA A 22 10.71 11.15 -24.87
CA ALA A 22 11.92 11.93 -25.09
C ALA A 22 13.06 11.04 -25.61
N SER A 23 13.25 9.85 -25.03
CA SER A 23 14.26 8.90 -25.48
C SER A 23 13.95 8.31 -26.86
N ALA A 24 12.70 7.95 -27.14
CA ALA A 24 12.28 7.44 -28.44
C ALA A 24 12.38 8.51 -29.56
N TRP A 25 11.92 9.74 -29.30
CA TRP A 25 11.97 10.83 -30.28
C TRP A 25 13.42 11.23 -30.61
N TRP A 26 14.32 11.17 -29.63
CA TRP A 26 15.74 11.45 -29.84
C TRP A 26 16.43 10.37 -30.70
N VAL A 27 16.09 9.08 -30.49
CA VAL A 27 16.60 7.96 -31.32
C VAL A 27 16.11 8.05 -32.77
N ILE A 28 14.83 8.38 -32.98
CA ILE A 28 14.24 8.50 -34.32
C ILE A 28 14.84 9.68 -35.09
N SER A 29 15.12 10.80 -34.41
CA SER A 29 15.67 12.00 -35.04
C SER A 29 17.15 11.90 -35.42
N HIS A 30 17.91 10.91 -34.90
CA HIS A 30 19.38 10.82 -35.08
C HIS A 30 19.88 9.44 -35.55
N GLY A 31 18.99 8.62 -36.13
CA GLY A 31 19.12 7.17 -36.31
C GLY A 31 20.21 6.60 -37.22
N SER A 32 21.06 7.39 -37.90
CA SER A 32 22.12 6.83 -38.78
C SER A 32 23.52 6.76 -38.16
N GLN A 33 23.70 7.24 -36.92
CA GLN A 33 24.92 7.08 -36.11
C GLN A 33 24.59 6.59 -34.71
N ALA A 34 23.83 5.50 -34.59
CA ALA A 34 23.47 4.95 -33.29
C ALA A 34 24.70 4.32 -32.62
N SER A 35 25.44 5.15 -31.88
CA SER A 35 26.55 4.74 -31.02
C SER A 35 26.07 3.76 -29.93
N GLU A 36 27.00 3.04 -29.33
CA GLU A 36 26.78 2.07 -28.23
C GLU A 36 25.87 2.60 -27.10
N TRP A 37 25.82 3.93 -26.92
CA TRP A 37 24.95 4.65 -25.99
C TRP A 37 23.44 4.50 -26.29
N VAL A 38 23.05 4.28 -27.54
CA VAL A 38 21.64 4.10 -27.96
C VAL A 38 21.10 2.75 -27.51
N VAL A 39 21.91 1.68 -27.59
CA VAL A 39 21.55 0.34 -27.08
C VAL A 39 21.44 0.36 -25.55
N LYS A 40 22.32 1.12 -24.89
CA LYS A 40 22.31 1.33 -23.43
C LYS A 40 21.06 2.11 -22.97
N ALA A 41 20.67 3.19 -23.66
CA ALA A 41 19.47 3.97 -23.35
C ALA A 41 18.16 3.20 -23.62
N GLY A 42 18.10 2.40 -24.69
CA GLY A 42 16.94 1.56 -25.00
C GLY A 42 16.70 0.49 -23.92
N SER A 43 17.76 -0.07 -23.36
CA SER A 43 17.68 -1.11 -22.31
C SER A 43 17.10 -0.55 -20.99
N PHE A 44 17.46 0.69 -20.65
CA PHE A 44 16.94 1.41 -19.50
C PHE A 44 15.43 1.68 -19.61
N ALA A 45 14.98 2.10 -20.79
CA ALA A 45 13.57 2.41 -21.06
C ALA A 45 12.67 1.16 -20.94
N VAL A 46 13.16 -0.01 -21.33
CA VAL A 46 12.42 -1.28 -21.23
C VAL A 46 12.20 -1.71 -19.76
N ILE A 47 13.22 -1.58 -18.90
CA ILE A 47 13.10 -1.96 -17.47
C ILE A 47 12.09 -1.06 -16.74
N VAL A 48 12.12 0.25 -17.02
CA VAL A 48 11.15 1.21 -16.46
C VAL A 48 9.72 0.91 -16.97
N SER A 49 9.58 0.55 -18.24
CA SER A 49 8.27 0.22 -18.86
C SER A 49 7.64 -1.03 -18.28
N ILE A 50 8.42 -2.10 -18.06
CA ILE A 50 7.91 -3.36 -17.50
C ILE A 50 7.42 -3.15 -16.06
N THR A 51 8.15 -2.37 -15.27
CA THR A 51 7.77 -2.04 -13.88
C THR A 51 6.49 -1.20 -13.84
N GLY A 52 6.34 -0.24 -14.75
CA GLY A 52 5.10 0.53 -14.91
C GLY A 52 3.90 -0.32 -15.37
N ALA A 53 4.11 -1.23 -16.32
CA ALA A 53 3.06 -2.11 -16.85
C ALA A 53 2.52 -3.10 -15.80
N VAL A 54 3.40 -3.66 -14.95
CA VAL A 54 3.00 -4.53 -13.83
C VAL A 54 2.15 -3.78 -12.80
N MET A 55 2.40 -2.48 -12.59
CA MET A 55 1.55 -1.64 -11.73
C MET A 55 0.18 -1.32 -12.36
N CYS A 56 0.11 -1.17 -13.68
CA CYS A 56 -1.14 -0.84 -14.38
C CYS A 56 -2.11 -2.03 -14.55
N TRP A 57 -1.62 -3.28 -14.60
CA TRP A 57 -2.46 -4.45 -14.89
C TRP A 57 -3.58 -4.66 -13.86
N ASN A 58 -3.40 -4.24 -12.60
CA ASN A 58 -4.35 -4.57 -11.55
C ASN A 58 -5.64 -3.70 -11.51
N TRP A 59 -5.83 -2.74 -12.42
CA TRP A 59 -6.82 -1.66 -12.22
C TRP A 59 -8.15 -1.76 -13.01
N GLY A 60 -8.29 -2.68 -13.97
CA GLY A 60 -9.49 -2.77 -14.82
C GLY A 60 -10.72 -3.48 -14.22
N GLY A 61 -10.55 -4.23 -13.12
CA GLY A 61 -11.60 -5.10 -12.58
C GLY A 61 -12.74 -4.38 -11.85
N GLU A 62 -12.45 -3.25 -11.19
CA GLU A 62 -13.40 -2.58 -10.29
C GLU A 62 -14.58 -1.96 -11.05
N LEU A 63 -14.33 -1.38 -12.24
CA LEU A 63 -15.37 -0.80 -13.10
C LEU A 63 -16.37 -1.85 -13.61
N GLN A 64 -15.89 -3.07 -13.87
CA GLN A 64 -16.77 -4.17 -14.30
C GLN A 64 -17.65 -4.69 -13.16
N LEU A 65 -17.18 -4.64 -11.92
CA LEU A 65 -17.96 -5.03 -10.74
C LEU A 65 -19.05 -4.00 -10.42
N GLN A 66 -18.73 -2.71 -10.56
CA GLN A 66 -19.69 -1.61 -10.43
C GLN A 66 -20.87 -1.75 -11.41
N ALA A 67 -20.58 -2.07 -12.67
CA ALA A 67 -21.61 -2.27 -13.68
C ALA A 67 -22.52 -3.48 -13.38
N LYS A 68 -21.99 -4.52 -12.73
CA LYS A 68 -22.74 -5.74 -12.40
C LYS A 68 -23.62 -5.60 -11.17
N ALA A 69 -23.21 -4.80 -10.18
CA ALA A 69 -23.90 -4.68 -8.90
C ALA A 69 -23.97 -3.20 -8.44
N PRO A 70 -24.72 -2.32 -9.13
CA PRO A 70 -24.73 -0.89 -8.83
C PRO A 70 -25.30 -0.56 -7.44
N ASN A 71 -26.17 -1.40 -6.90
CA ASN A 71 -26.82 -1.18 -5.60
C ASN A 71 -26.07 -1.83 -4.43
N GLU A 72 -24.98 -2.56 -4.70
CA GLU A 72 -24.23 -3.31 -3.69
C GLU A 72 -22.75 -2.87 -3.70
N PRO A 73 -22.45 -1.64 -3.23
CA PRO A 73 -21.12 -1.06 -3.31
C PRO A 73 -20.05 -1.86 -2.56
N TRP A 74 -20.46 -2.64 -1.56
CA TRP A 74 -19.54 -3.55 -0.86
C TRP A 74 -19.01 -4.68 -1.75
N LEU A 75 -19.66 -4.99 -2.89
CA LEU A 75 -19.19 -6.01 -3.83
C LEU A 75 -18.20 -5.46 -4.87
N TRP A 76 -18.04 -4.14 -4.98
CA TRP A 76 -17.14 -3.53 -5.97
C TRP A 76 -15.68 -3.85 -5.67
N ARG A 77 -15.39 -4.06 -4.38
CA ARG A 77 -14.10 -4.49 -3.89
C ARG A 77 -14.04 -6.01 -3.74
N ALA A 78 -13.03 -6.60 -4.39
CA ALA A 78 -12.89 -8.06 -4.44
C ALA A 78 -12.59 -8.70 -3.07
N ASP A 79 -11.94 -7.98 -2.14
CA ASP A 79 -11.69 -8.45 -0.78
C ASP A 79 -12.97 -8.49 0.07
N TRP A 80 -13.77 -7.42 0.00
CA TRP A 80 -15.08 -7.38 0.64
C TRP A 80 -16.05 -8.41 0.07
N ALA A 81 -16.14 -8.55 -1.26
CA ALA A 81 -17.01 -9.54 -1.91
C ALA A 81 -16.69 -10.99 -1.48
N ARG A 82 -15.43 -11.29 -1.14
CA ARG A 82 -15.01 -12.61 -0.62
C ARG A 82 -15.26 -12.77 0.88
N GLY A 83 -15.62 -11.70 1.60
CA GLY A 83 -15.67 -11.68 3.05
C GLY A 83 -14.29 -11.81 3.71
N GLU A 84 -13.20 -11.59 2.96
CA GLU A 84 -11.84 -11.72 3.46
C GLU A 84 -11.04 -10.45 3.19
N VAL A 85 -10.82 -9.65 4.22
CA VAL A 85 -9.97 -8.45 4.16
C VAL A 85 -8.54 -8.84 4.51
N VAL A 86 -7.67 -8.81 3.52
CA VAL A 86 -6.26 -9.18 3.68
C VAL A 86 -5.46 -7.94 3.99
N PHE A 87 -4.86 -7.90 5.17
CA PHE A 87 -3.79 -6.96 5.47
C PHE A 87 -2.47 -7.59 5.05
N SER A 88 -1.79 -6.96 4.08
CA SER A 88 -0.45 -7.38 3.69
C SER A 88 0.33 -6.21 3.12
N THR A 89 1.41 -5.84 3.79
CA THR A 89 2.38 -4.84 3.31
C THR A 89 3.42 -5.45 2.37
N TRP A 90 3.21 -6.68 1.88
CA TRP A 90 4.14 -7.35 0.97
C TRP A 90 4.41 -6.55 -0.32
N MET A 91 3.40 -5.81 -0.80
CA MET A 91 3.54 -4.95 -1.97
C MET A 91 4.48 -3.79 -1.66
N ASP A 92 4.39 -3.19 -0.46
CA ASP A 92 5.32 -2.14 -0.04
C ASP A 92 6.75 -2.68 0.05
N VAL A 93 6.91 -3.92 0.54
CA VAL A 93 8.21 -4.62 0.57
C VAL A 93 8.73 -4.83 -0.85
N LEU A 94 7.92 -5.37 -1.75
CA LEU A 94 8.33 -5.58 -3.14
C LEU A 94 8.68 -4.29 -3.86
N VAL A 95 7.87 -3.23 -3.68
CA VAL A 95 8.15 -1.92 -4.28
C VAL A 95 9.46 -1.36 -3.73
N ALA A 96 9.71 -1.47 -2.43
CA ALA A 96 10.96 -0.99 -1.82
C ALA A 96 12.18 -1.75 -2.38
N TRP A 97 12.12 -3.07 -2.49
CA TRP A 97 13.20 -3.88 -3.08
C TRP A 97 13.35 -3.67 -4.59
N GLY A 98 12.25 -3.48 -5.31
CA GLY A 98 12.27 -3.10 -6.72
C GLY A 98 12.97 -1.77 -6.94
N LEU A 99 12.73 -0.78 -6.06
CA LEU A 99 13.40 0.52 -6.11
C LEU A 99 14.89 0.40 -5.84
N VAL A 100 15.31 -0.41 -4.85
CA VAL A 100 16.72 -0.73 -4.61
C VAL A 100 17.36 -1.32 -5.87
N ALA A 101 16.72 -2.33 -6.47
CA ALA A 101 17.24 -2.99 -7.67
C ALA A 101 17.38 -2.01 -8.85
N VAL A 102 16.39 -1.14 -9.08
CA VAL A 102 16.44 -0.13 -10.14
C VAL A 102 17.55 0.89 -9.85
N VAL A 103 17.57 1.50 -8.66
CA VAL A 103 18.55 2.53 -8.30
C VAL A 103 19.98 1.97 -8.35
N GLY A 104 20.21 0.77 -7.81
CA GLY A 104 21.53 0.12 -7.85
C GLY A 104 21.96 -0.24 -9.26
N THR A 105 21.08 -0.84 -10.07
CA THR A 105 21.39 -1.20 -11.47
C THR A 105 21.75 0.04 -12.29
N VAL A 106 20.97 1.12 -12.12
CA VAL A 106 21.19 2.39 -12.84
C VAL A 106 22.44 3.10 -12.35
N GLY A 107 22.58 3.26 -11.03
CA GLY A 107 23.68 3.99 -10.41
C GLY A 107 25.03 3.33 -10.68
N TYR A 108 25.14 2.03 -10.41
CA TYR A 108 26.38 1.29 -10.67
C TYR A 108 26.62 1.04 -12.15
N GLY A 109 25.58 0.85 -12.96
CA GLY A 109 25.70 0.77 -14.40
C GLY A 109 26.29 2.05 -15.00
N LEU A 110 25.79 3.21 -14.57
CA LEU A 110 26.33 4.50 -15.01
C LEU A 110 27.76 4.72 -14.50
N ALA A 111 28.04 4.41 -13.23
CA ALA A 111 29.37 4.55 -12.66
C ALA A 111 30.39 3.61 -13.31
N PHE A 112 29.99 2.42 -13.76
CA PHE A 112 30.84 1.54 -14.56
C PHE A 112 31.10 2.13 -15.96
N LEU A 113 30.06 2.62 -16.63
CA LEU A 113 30.15 3.17 -18.00
C LEU A 113 30.95 4.47 -18.08
N THR A 114 30.92 5.31 -17.05
CA THR A 114 31.71 6.54 -16.99
C THR A 114 33.15 6.31 -16.52
N GLY A 115 33.53 5.07 -16.22
CA GLY A 115 34.83 4.72 -15.67
C GLY A 115 35.00 5.10 -14.20
N ALA A 116 33.93 5.49 -13.50
CA ALA A 116 34.00 5.88 -12.09
C ALA A 116 34.33 4.72 -11.13
N ILE A 117 34.20 3.48 -11.61
CA ILE A 117 34.60 2.25 -10.89
C ILE A 117 35.92 1.67 -11.48
N GLY A 118 36.50 2.32 -12.49
CA GLY A 118 37.75 1.91 -13.14
C GLY A 118 39.00 2.53 -12.52
N LYS A 119 40.18 1.99 -12.86
CA LYS A 119 41.47 2.61 -12.55
C LYS A 119 41.59 3.93 -13.30
N ASP A 120 41.40 5.02 -12.59
CA ASP A 120 41.70 6.35 -13.09
C ASP A 120 43.22 6.56 -13.06
N GLU A 121 43.86 6.54 -14.22
CA GLU A 121 45.29 6.90 -14.35
C GLU A 121 45.52 8.40 -14.10
N SER A 122 44.46 9.23 -14.12
CA SER A 122 44.54 10.68 -13.93
C SER A 122 44.46 11.13 -12.47
N GLY A 123 44.19 10.22 -11.52
CA GLY A 123 44.12 10.54 -10.09
C GLY A 123 43.02 11.54 -9.72
N ASN A 124 41.95 11.65 -10.53
CA ASN A 124 40.93 12.65 -10.33
C ASN A 124 40.03 12.28 -9.14
N ILE A 125 40.17 13.05 -8.06
CA ILE A 125 39.43 12.84 -6.81
C ILE A 125 37.91 12.93 -6.99
N THR A 126 37.42 13.67 -7.99
CA THR A 126 35.98 13.86 -8.26
C THR A 126 35.28 12.53 -8.59
N THR A 127 35.97 11.64 -9.30
CA THR A 127 35.47 10.32 -9.70
C THR A 127 35.16 9.44 -8.48
N HIS A 128 36.01 9.50 -7.45
CA HIS A 128 35.83 8.76 -6.21
C HIS A 128 34.66 9.28 -5.37
N TRP A 129 34.46 10.60 -5.32
CA TRP A 129 33.34 11.19 -4.58
C TRP A 129 31.99 10.82 -5.20
N SER A 130 31.89 10.75 -6.53
CA SER A 130 30.67 10.31 -7.20
C SER A 130 30.29 8.87 -6.88
N PHE A 131 31.27 7.96 -6.79
CA PHE A 131 31.03 6.57 -6.39
C PHE A 131 30.48 6.46 -4.96
N TRP A 132 31.09 7.18 -4.02
CA TRP A 132 30.62 7.21 -2.64
C TRP A 132 29.25 7.87 -2.51
N ALA A 133 28.95 8.90 -3.31
CA ALA A 133 27.64 9.54 -3.34
C ALA A 133 26.54 8.58 -3.81
N VAL A 134 26.77 7.82 -4.89
CA VAL A 134 25.82 6.79 -5.38
C VAL A 134 25.62 5.70 -4.34
N THR A 135 26.71 5.21 -3.75
CA THR A 135 26.66 4.16 -2.72
C THR A 135 25.92 4.62 -1.47
N ALA A 136 26.16 5.85 -1.00
CA ALA A 136 25.46 6.43 0.14
C ALA A 136 23.95 6.62 -0.15
N PHE A 137 23.60 7.03 -1.36
CA PHE A 137 22.21 7.17 -1.78
C PHE A 137 21.47 5.83 -1.81
N GLU A 138 22.09 4.79 -2.36
CA GLU A 138 21.52 3.43 -2.36
C GLU A 138 21.42 2.84 -0.95
N ALA A 139 22.39 3.10 -0.07
CA ALA A 139 22.33 2.67 1.32
C ALA A 139 21.07 3.17 2.03
N GLY A 140 20.61 4.40 1.71
CA GLY A 140 19.33 4.92 2.19
C GLY A 140 18.13 4.06 1.77
N PHE A 141 18.07 3.65 0.51
CA PHE A 141 17.01 2.76 0.02
C PHE A 141 17.10 1.35 0.60
N LEU A 142 18.30 0.82 0.80
CA LEU A 142 18.52 -0.46 1.47
C LEU A 142 18.02 -0.45 2.91
N ILE A 143 18.35 0.60 3.67
CA ILE A 143 17.85 0.79 5.05
C ILE A 143 16.33 0.85 5.05
N MET A 144 15.73 1.62 4.12
CA MET A 144 14.28 1.71 3.99
C MET A 144 13.64 0.34 3.66
N ALA A 145 14.16 -0.39 2.68
CA ALA A 145 13.66 -1.70 2.28
C ALA A 145 13.81 -2.73 3.41
N ALA A 146 14.94 -2.73 4.11
CA ALA A 146 15.18 -3.57 5.28
C ALA A 146 14.21 -3.24 6.41
N TRP A 147 13.95 -1.95 6.68
CA TRP A 147 12.98 -1.52 7.68
C TRP A 147 11.55 -1.96 7.32
N ARG A 148 11.12 -1.78 6.06
CA ARG A 148 9.81 -2.26 5.57
C ARG A 148 9.68 -3.77 5.67
N THR A 149 10.72 -4.50 5.31
CA THR A 149 10.76 -5.97 5.41
C THR A 149 10.68 -6.41 6.87
N ARG A 150 11.45 -5.77 7.76
CA ARG A 150 11.41 -6.04 9.20
C ARG A 150 10.01 -5.77 9.76
N THR A 151 9.38 -4.67 9.38
CA THR A 151 8.00 -4.34 9.80
C THR A 151 7.00 -5.36 9.27
N TRP A 152 7.10 -5.78 8.00
CA TRP A 152 6.25 -6.84 7.43
C TRP A 152 6.39 -8.17 8.17
N VAL A 153 7.62 -8.60 8.47
CA VAL A 153 7.89 -9.83 9.24
C VAL A 153 7.38 -9.70 10.68
N ARG A 154 7.60 -8.54 11.32
CA ARG A 154 7.15 -8.26 12.70
C ARG A 154 5.63 -8.28 12.81
N LEU A 155 4.92 -7.55 11.95
CA LEU A 155 3.45 -7.52 11.91
C LEU A 155 2.82 -8.84 11.45
N GLY A 156 3.62 -9.90 11.36
CA GLY A 156 3.18 -11.26 11.10
C GLY A 156 2.87 -11.57 9.65
N GLY A 157 3.26 -10.71 8.71
CA GLY A 157 3.07 -10.90 7.28
C GLY A 157 1.61 -10.74 6.85
N ARG A 158 0.99 -11.83 6.37
CA ARG A 158 -0.35 -11.82 5.75
C ARG A 158 -1.43 -12.14 6.79
N SER A 159 -1.94 -11.12 7.47
CA SER A 159 -3.07 -11.24 8.39
C SER A 159 -4.40 -11.11 7.63
N VAL A 160 -5.39 -11.93 7.99
CA VAL A 160 -6.67 -11.99 7.28
C VAL A 160 -7.82 -11.84 8.24
N LEU A 161 -8.58 -10.76 8.08
CA LEU A 161 -9.88 -10.60 8.71
C LEU A 161 -10.93 -11.33 7.86
N ARG A 162 -11.56 -12.35 8.44
CA ARG A 162 -12.73 -13.00 7.87
C ARG A 162 -13.98 -12.39 8.46
N LEU A 163 -14.83 -11.82 7.61
CA LEU A 163 -16.09 -11.22 8.01
C LEU A 163 -17.13 -12.34 8.18
N GLY A 164 -17.75 -12.40 9.37
CA GLY A 164 -18.89 -13.27 9.64
C GLY A 164 -20.22 -12.66 9.22
N THR A 165 -20.27 -11.33 9.10
CA THR A 165 -21.40 -10.55 8.59
C THR A 165 -20.92 -9.63 7.47
N LEU A 166 -21.56 -9.71 6.29
CA LEU A 166 -21.22 -8.90 5.11
C LEU A 166 -22.50 -8.40 4.41
N PRO A 167 -22.68 -7.08 4.25
CA PRO A 167 -21.99 -6.00 4.97
C PRO A 167 -22.41 -5.99 6.47
N GLY A 168 -21.63 -5.32 7.31
CA GLY A 168 -22.13 -4.91 8.62
C GLY A 168 -23.24 -3.88 8.44
N ARG A 169 -24.29 -3.91 9.27
CA ARG A 169 -25.38 -2.92 9.22
C ARG A 169 -25.26 -1.89 10.32
N ALA A 170 -25.55 -0.62 10.01
CA ALA A 170 -25.80 0.40 11.03
C ALA A 170 -26.95 -0.05 11.93
N GLY A 171 -26.80 0.04 13.25
CA GLY A 171 -27.74 -0.55 14.23
C GLY A 171 -27.68 -2.07 14.35
N GLY A 172 -26.81 -2.73 13.58
CA GLY A 172 -26.65 -4.18 13.55
C GLY A 172 -25.44 -4.68 14.32
N ARG A 173 -25.01 -5.89 13.99
CA ARG A 173 -23.81 -6.53 14.55
C ARG A 173 -22.80 -6.74 13.43
N LEU A 174 -21.54 -6.43 13.72
CA LEU A 174 -20.40 -6.81 12.89
C LEU A 174 -19.66 -7.95 13.59
N THR A 175 -19.65 -9.13 12.96
CA THR A 175 -18.88 -10.29 13.44
C THR A 175 -17.74 -10.61 12.49
N GLY A 176 -16.68 -11.19 13.02
CA GLY A 176 -15.57 -11.65 12.22
C GLY A 176 -14.53 -12.42 13.02
N THR A 177 -13.48 -12.87 12.35
CA THR A 177 -12.33 -13.53 12.97
C THR A 177 -11.06 -13.04 12.30
N VAL A 178 -10.16 -12.49 13.10
CA VAL A 178 -8.83 -12.08 12.63
C VAL A 178 -7.91 -13.29 12.77
N ASN A 179 -7.35 -13.72 11.65
CA ASN A 179 -6.35 -14.77 11.61
C ASN A 179 -4.97 -14.10 11.48
N PHE A 180 -4.16 -14.21 12.52
CA PHE A 180 -2.78 -13.75 12.48
C PHE A 180 -1.90 -14.82 11.84
N ALA A 181 -1.02 -14.39 10.93
CA ALA A 181 -0.12 -15.31 10.25
C ALA A 181 1.09 -15.71 11.09
N ASN A 182 1.40 -14.98 12.16
CA ASN A 182 2.55 -15.28 13.01
C ASN A 182 2.13 -15.50 14.47
N ARG A 183 2.91 -16.30 15.19
CA ARG A 183 2.71 -16.63 16.61
C ARG A 183 3.16 -15.52 17.54
N GLN A 184 3.05 -14.25 17.14
CA GLN A 184 3.17 -13.19 18.12
C GLN A 184 2.02 -13.43 19.09
N HIS A 185 2.35 -13.91 20.28
CA HIS A 185 1.42 -14.24 21.33
C HIS A 185 1.60 -13.16 22.37
N SER A 186 0.67 -12.21 22.38
CA SER A 186 0.58 -11.27 23.48
C SER A 186 0.09 -12.04 24.71
N SER A 187 0.93 -12.13 25.76
CA SER A 187 0.52 -12.73 27.03
C SER A 187 -0.62 -11.94 27.69
N GLU A 188 -0.74 -10.66 27.35
CA GLU A 188 -1.74 -9.73 27.89
C GLU A 188 -3.00 -9.64 27.00
N GLY A 189 -3.04 -10.40 25.89
CA GLY A 189 -4.16 -10.41 24.96
C GLY A 189 -4.14 -9.29 23.93
N TYR A 190 -5.27 -9.12 23.23
CA TYR A 190 -5.43 -8.12 22.18
C TYR A 190 -6.62 -7.20 22.48
N THR A 191 -6.49 -5.98 21.99
CA THR A 191 -7.53 -4.97 22.04
C THR A 191 -7.94 -4.64 20.60
N ALA A 192 -9.20 -4.85 20.26
CA ALA A 192 -9.75 -4.50 18.96
C ALA A 192 -10.66 -3.26 19.09
N ILE A 193 -10.43 -2.25 18.28
CA ILE A 193 -11.15 -0.97 18.30
C ILE A 193 -11.77 -0.78 16.92
N LEU A 194 -13.07 -0.53 16.87
CA LEU A 194 -13.76 -0.21 15.62
C LEU A 194 -14.03 1.30 15.57
N THR A 195 -13.53 1.95 14.53
CA THR A 195 -13.52 3.40 14.41
C THR A 195 -14.17 3.85 13.10
N CYS A 196 -15.06 4.81 13.16
CA CYS A 196 -15.68 5.47 12.02
C CYS A 196 -14.99 6.82 11.78
N PHE A 197 -14.41 6.98 10.59
CA PHE A 197 -13.78 8.23 10.16
C PHE A 197 -14.58 8.86 9.04
N ARG A 198 -14.86 10.16 9.16
CA ARG A 198 -15.31 11.00 8.05
C ARG A 198 -14.11 11.78 7.55
N THR A 199 -13.75 11.56 6.29
CA THR A 199 -12.70 12.33 5.64
C THR A 199 -13.35 13.37 4.75
N VAL A 200 -13.01 14.64 4.98
CA VAL A 200 -13.41 15.77 4.14
C VAL A 200 -12.21 16.18 3.30
N VAL A 201 -12.42 16.31 2.00
CA VAL A 201 -11.41 16.67 1.01
C VAL A 201 -11.81 18.04 0.44
N LYS A 202 -11.04 19.07 0.82
CA LYS A 202 -11.22 20.45 0.36
C LYS A 202 -10.05 20.82 -0.56
N GLY A 203 -10.23 20.68 -1.88
CA GLY A 203 -9.15 20.87 -2.85
C GLY A 203 -7.96 19.92 -2.58
N GLU A 204 -6.76 20.47 -2.36
CA GLU A 204 -5.54 19.70 -2.00
C GLU A 204 -5.49 19.30 -0.52
N ARG A 205 -6.31 19.93 0.34
CA ARG A 205 -6.31 19.67 1.78
C ARG A 205 -7.25 18.52 2.11
N THR A 206 -6.72 17.51 2.79
CA THR A 206 -7.50 16.38 3.31
C THR A 206 -7.54 16.48 4.83
N GLU A 207 -8.74 16.55 5.39
CA GLU A 207 -8.97 16.54 6.84
C GLU A 207 -9.71 15.26 7.23
N GLN A 208 -9.21 14.57 8.25
CA GLN A 208 -9.85 13.38 8.78
C GLN A 208 -10.44 13.71 10.14
N HIS A 209 -11.74 13.54 10.26
CA HIS A 209 -12.50 13.75 11.49
C HIS A 209 -12.94 12.38 12.02
N LEU A 210 -12.65 12.14 13.29
CA LEU A 210 -13.14 10.98 14.02
C LEU A 210 -14.61 11.23 14.36
N GLU A 211 -15.51 10.50 13.74
CA GLU A 211 -16.95 10.63 14.02
C GLU A 211 -17.35 9.76 15.20
N GLN A 212 -16.86 8.52 15.22
CA GLN A 212 -17.27 7.56 16.23
C GLN A 212 -16.17 6.55 16.49
N ALA A 213 -15.90 6.27 17.76
CA ALA A 213 -15.10 5.13 18.17
C ALA A 213 -15.99 4.21 19.01
N LEU A 214 -16.10 2.95 18.60
CA LEU A 214 -16.71 1.94 19.44
C LEU A 214 -15.72 1.48 20.49
N LEU A 215 -16.27 1.13 21.67
CA LEU A 215 -15.46 0.73 22.80
C LEU A 215 -14.54 -0.44 22.43
N PRO A 216 -13.31 -0.44 22.97
CA PRO A 216 -12.37 -1.52 22.72
C PRO A 216 -12.98 -2.86 23.14
N LEU A 217 -13.00 -3.83 22.22
CA LEU A 217 -13.29 -5.21 22.54
C LEU A 217 -11.99 -5.87 23.00
N GLU A 218 -11.98 -6.30 24.25
CA GLU A 218 -10.89 -7.09 24.79
C GLU A 218 -11.11 -8.56 24.45
N GLY A 219 -10.10 -9.18 23.85
CA GLY A 219 -10.19 -10.57 23.44
C GLY A 219 -8.89 -11.30 23.70
N PHE A 220 -9.00 -12.46 24.32
CA PHE A 220 -7.93 -13.44 24.29
C PHE A 220 -8.13 -14.29 23.04
N PRO A 221 -7.07 -14.54 22.27
CA PRO A 221 -7.16 -15.45 21.16
C PRO A 221 -7.50 -16.83 21.70
N ASN A 222 -8.44 -17.52 21.06
CA ASN A 222 -8.68 -18.90 21.40
C ASN A 222 -7.43 -19.69 21.00
N ALA A 223 -6.84 -20.42 21.94
CA ALA A 223 -5.80 -21.39 21.62
C ALA A 223 -6.36 -22.32 20.53
N PRO A 224 -5.65 -22.53 19.41
CA PRO A 224 -6.21 -23.26 18.29
C PRO A 224 -6.58 -24.67 18.74
N GLN A 225 -7.87 -25.00 18.72
CA GLN A 225 -8.34 -26.39 18.92
C GLN A 225 -7.78 -27.32 17.83
N ASN A 226 -7.24 -26.76 16.73
CA ASN A 226 -6.51 -27.45 15.68
C ASN A 226 -5.02 -27.06 15.72
N ALA A 227 -4.26 -27.71 16.61
CA ALA A 227 -2.83 -27.52 16.87
C ALA A 227 -1.88 -27.96 15.74
N GLY A 228 -2.21 -27.68 14.47
CA GLY A 228 -1.42 -28.13 13.31
C GLY A 228 -0.56 -27.06 12.63
N ARG A 229 -0.89 -25.76 12.74
CA ARG A 229 -0.28 -24.73 11.86
C ARG A 229 0.15 -23.42 12.50
N GLY A 230 0.10 -23.27 13.83
CA GLY A 230 0.61 -22.06 14.48
C GLY A 230 -0.13 -20.77 14.09
N ARG A 231 -1.42 -20.88 13.73
CA ARG A 231 -2.30 -19.76 13.41
C ARG A 231 -3.08 -19.36 14.66
N LEU A 232 -3.24 -18.07 14.86
CA LEU A 232 -3.93 -17.50 16.03
C LEU A 232 -5.20 -16.79 15.52
N ASP A 233 -6.35 -17.21 16.06
CA ASP A 233 -7.66 -16.76 15.60
C ASP A 233 -8.34 -15.95 16.72
N LEU A 234 -8.62 -14.68 16.45
CA LEU A 234 -9.27 -13.76 17.36
C LEU A 234 -10.70 -13.49 16.88
N PRO A 235 -11.73 -14.09 17.52
CA PRO A 235 -13.12 -13.80 17.18
C PRO A 235 -13.49 -12.40 17.66
N LEU A 236 -14.22 -11.67 16.82
CA LEU A 236 -14.65 -10.29 17.07
C LEU A 236 -16.16 -10.18 16.91
N THR A 237 -16.78 -9.39 17.79
CA THR A 237 -18.20 -9.06 17.71
C THR A 237 -18.42 -7.64 18.23
N PHE A 238 -18.81 -6.75 17.34
CA PHE A 238 -19.15 -5.37 17.66
C PHE A 238 -20.65 -5.13 17.43
N GLN A 239 -21.28 -4.40 18.34
CA GLN A 239 -22.60 -3.82 18.08
C GLN A 239 -22.41 -2.41 17.53
N ILE A 240 -22.94 -2.17 16.34
CA ILE A 240 -22.86 -0.87 15.69
C ILE A 240 -24.09 -0.07 16.11
N PRO A 241 -23.93 1.13 16.68
CA PRO A 241 -25.06 1.97 17.07
C PRO A 241 -25.96 2.32 15.87
N PRO A 242 -27.28 2.49 16.07
CA PRO A 242 -28.22 2.79 14.99
C PRO A 242 -27.95 4.15 14.34
N ASP A 243 -27.43 5.12 15.09
CA ASP A 243 -27.14 6.48 14.61
C ASP A 243 -25.80 6.60 13.85
N SER A 244 -25.15 5.47 13.56
CA SER A 244 -23.83 5.45 12.94
C SER A 244 -23.89 5.73 11.44
N LEU A 245 -22.95 6.50 10.91
CA LEU A 245 -22.86 6.77 9.48
C LEU A 245 -22.46 5.51 8.68
N PRO A 246 -23.17 5.14 7.61
CA PRO A 246 -22.75 4.06 6.73
C PRO A 246 -21.49 4.45 5.96
N THR A 247 -20.70 3.44 5.60
CA THR A 247 -19.57 3.55 4.68
C THR A 247 -20.06 4.13 3.38
N SER A 248 -19.37 5.15 2.87
CA SER A 248 -19.70 5.68 1.57
C SER A 248 -19.10 4.77 0.50
N GLY A 249 -19.93 4.28 -0.43
CA GLY A 249 -19.48 3.48 -1.59
C GLY A 249 -18.56 4.24 -2.54
N GLY A 250 -18.37 5.54 -2.30
CA GLY A 250 -17.51 6.43 -3.05
C GLY A 250 -17.38 7.78 -2.35
N VAL A 251 -16.92 8.77 -3.11
CA VAL A 251 -16.94 10.17 -2.68
C VAL A 251 -18.36 10.70 -2.83
N VAL A 252 -18.90 11.28 -1.76
CA VAL A 252 -20.20 11.94 -1.77
C VAL A 252 -19.95 13.43 -2.03
N PRO A 253 -20.50 14.00 -3.12
CA PRO A 253 -20.51 15.45 -3.32
C PRO A 253 -21.27 16.11 -2.17
N ASN A 254 -20.79 17.23 -1.66
CA ASN A 254 -21.57 18.00 -0.70
C ASN A 254 -22.69 18.76 -1.44
N ASP A 255 -23.94 18.63 -0.97
CA ASP A 255 -25.10 19.32 -1.55
C ASP A 255 -25.11 20.82 -1.20
N ASP A 256 -24.37 21.23 -0.16
CA ASP A 256 -24.25 22.61 0.29
C ASP A 256 -23.09 23.34 -0.42
N ALA A 257 -23.40 24.05 -1.52
CA ALA A 257 -22.71 25.20 -2.17
C ALA A 257 -21.17 25.30 -2.22
N GLY A 258 -20.42 24.27 -1.81
CA GLY A 258 -18.96 24.23 -1.81
C GLY A 258 -18.48 22.91 -2.41
N ASP A 259 -17.36 22.97 -3.14
CA ASP A 259 -16.71 21.84 -3.82
C ASP A 259 -16.09 20.80 -2.85
N ASP A 260 -16.59 20.73 -1.62
CA ASP A 260 -16.06 19.85 -0.59
C ASP A 260 -16.58 18.42 -0.83
N GLU A 261 -15.65 17.50 -1.03
CA GLU A 261 -15.93 16.08 -1.19
C GLU A 261 -15.79 15.38 0.16
N TRP A 262 -16.68 14.46 0.54
CA TRP A 262 -16.47 13.66 1.75
C TRP A 262 -16.70 12.17 1.54
N PHE A 263 -16.08 11.36 2.39
CA PHE A 263 -16.30 9.91 2.41
C PHE A 263 -16.18 9.38 3.85
N VAL A 264 -16.93 8.31 4.14
CA VAL A 264 -16.92 7.64 5.44
C VAL A 264 -16.28 6.27 5.30
N ALA A 265 -15.33 5.97 6.18
CA ALA A 265 -14.63 4.70 6.23
C ALA A 265 -14.66 4.12 7.65
N TRP A 266 -14.98 2.84 7.74
CA TRP A 266 -14.91 2.08 8.99
C TRP A 266 -13.61 1.30 9.05
N ILE A 267 -12.90 1.50 10.15
CA ILE A 267 -11.55 1.01 10.37
C ILE A 267 -11.53 0.19 11.65
N LEU A 268 -11.24 -1.10 11.51
CA LEU A 268 -10.97 -2.01 12.61
C LEU A 268 -9.46 -2.04 12.89
N THR A 269 -9.06 -1.53 14.04
CA THR A 269 -7.68 -1.56 14.52
C THR A 269 -7.54 -2.64 15.58
N VAL A 270 -6.56 -3.52 15.44
CA VAL A 270 -6.22 -4.55 16.44
C VAL A 270 -4.83 -4.28 16.97
N LYS A 271 -4.72 -4.10 18.29
CA LYS A 271 -3.48 -3.82 19.00
C LYS A 271 -3.13 -4.95 19.95
N ALA A 272 -1.85 -5.30 20.05
CA ALA A 272 -1.37 -6.10 21.17
C ALA A 272 -1.34 -5.24 22.43
N ARG A 273 -1.58 -5.85 23.60
CA ARG A 273 -1.55 -5.14 24.89
C ARG A 273 -0.16 -5.07 25.53
N ASP A 274 0.78 -5.89 25.05
CA ASP A 274 2.14 -5.97 25.58
C ASP A 274 2.91 -4.63 25.40
N GLU A 275 3.45 -4.10 26.50
CA GLU A 275 4.27 -2.88 26.52
C GLU A 275 5.55 -2.99 25.67
N ARG A 276 6.00 -4.21 25.36
CA ARG A 276 7.25 -4.45 24.61
C ARG A 276 7.09 -4.41 23.10
N ASP A 277 5.88 -4.60 22.58
CA ASP A 277 5.66 -4.70 21.14
C ASP A 277 4.46 -3.85 20.71
N ASP A 278 4.75 -2.76 20.01
CA ASP A 278 3.74 -1.86 19.42
C ASP A 278 3.16 -2.49 18.15
N PHE A 279 2.52 -3.64 18.33
CA PHE A 279 1.86 -4.36 17.26
C PHE A 279 0.49 -3.75 17.01
N GLU A 280 0.30 -3.18 15.82
CA GLU A 280 -0.95 -2.60 15.36
C GLU A 280 -1.24 -3.06 13.93
N ILE A 281 -2.44 -3.62 13.71
CA ILE A 281 -2.95 -3.97 12.38
C ILE A 281 -4.30 -3.31 12.18
N THR A 282 -4.51 -2.81 10.96
CA THR A 282 -5.70 -2.04 10.61
C THR A 282 -6.39 -2.64 9.39
N PHE A 283 -7.71 -2.87 9.48
CA PHE A 283 -8.55 -3.41 8.42
C PHE A 283 -9.69 -2.44 8.10
N GLU A 284 -9.98 -2.22 6.82
CA GLU A 284 -11.18 -1.48 6.41
C GLU A 284 -12.36 -2.44 6.29
N VAL A 285 -13.46 -2.15 7.00
CA VAL A 285 -14.64 -3.02 7.06
C VAL A 285 -15.86 -2.40 6.37
N PRO A 286 -16.66 -3.18 5.63
CA PRO A 286 -17.84 -2.67 4.95
C PRO A 286 -19.01 -2.58 5.94
N VAL A 287 -19.41 -1.35 6.29
CA VAL A 287 -20.64 -1.08 7.06
C VAL A 287 -21.59 -0.30 6.17
N PHE A 288 -22.76 -0.84 5.83
CA PHE A 288 -23.74 -0.20 4.93
C PHE A 288 -25.15 -0.29 5.53
N ALA A 289 -26.09 0.52 5.02
CA ALA A 289 -27.50 0.48 5.42
C ALA A 289 -28.25 -0.70 4.78
#